data_AF-A0A9E6VSB3-F1
#
_entry.id   AF-A0A9E6VSB3-F1
#
_cell.length_a   1.000
_cell.length_b   1.000
_cell.length_c   1.000
_cell.angle_alpha   90.00
_cell.angle_beta   90.00
_cell.angle_gamma   90.00
#
_symmetry.space_group_name_H-M   'P 1'
#
loop_
_entity.id
_entity.type
_entity.pdbx_description
1 polymer ?
#
loop_
_entity_poly.entity_id
_entity_poly.type
_entity_poly.pdbx_seq_one_letter_code
_entity_poly.pdbx_strand_id
1 'polypeptide(L)'
;MRRIFLLLSFLISANVLFAQGAEKKYPSLLWEITGNGLSKPSYLYGTMHISRKVAFHLSDSFYVAIKGVDVVALELNMEEWHPVFTNAASFPIFPTRMS
;
A
#
# COMPACT_ATOMS: atom_id res chain seq x y z
N MET A 1 -32.99 -0.14 48.50
CA MET A 1 -32.38 1.08 47.93
C MET A 1 -30.90 0.90 47.58
N ARG A 2 -30.00 0.60 48.52
CA ARG A 2 -28.54 0.53 48.28
C ARG A 2 -28.11 -0.54 47.24
N ARG A 3 -28.77 -1.71 47.21
CA ARG A 3 -28.51 -2.78 46.23
C ARG A 3 -28.94 -2.42 44.80
N ILE A 4 -30.05 -1.69 44.67
CA ILE A 4 -30.57 -1.22 43.38
C ILE A 4 -29.62 -0.16 42.79
N PHE A 5 -29.12 0.73 43.64
CA PHE A 5 -28.13 1.74 43.23
C PHE A 5 -26.82 1.12 42.72
N LEU A 6 -26.35 0.03 43.35
CA LEU A 6 -25.18 -0.71 42.90
C LEU A 6 -25.41 -1.41 41.54
N LEU A 7 -26.61 -1.97 41.32
CA LEU A 7 -26.96 -2.61 40.05
C LEU A 7 -27.07 -1.58 38.90
N LEU A 8 -27.65 -0.40 39.16
CA LEU A 8 -27.70 0.67 38.16
C LEU A 8 -26.31 1.21 37.80
N SER A 9 -25.42 1.37 38.77
CA SER A 9 -24.03 1.79 38.53
C SER A 9 -23.26 0.78 37.67
N PHE A 10 -23.48 -0.52 37.91
CA PHE A 10 -22.88 -1.59 37.12
C PHE A 10 -23.41 -1.64 35.67
N LEU A 11 -24.71 -1.39 35.47
CA LEU A 11 -25.30 -1.31 34.12
C LEU A 11 -24.77 -0.13 33.31
N ILE A 12 -24.56 1.02 33.95
CA ILE A 12 -24.06 2.23 33.28
C ILE A 12 -22.59 2.06 32.85
N SER A 13 -21.76 1.44 33.69
CA SER A 13 -20.34 1.20 33.40
C SER A 13 -20.09 0.19 32.27
N ALA A 14 -21.01 -0.74 32.02
CA ALA A 14 -20.92 -1.70 30.92
C ALA A 14 -20.98 -1.06 29.51
N ASN A 15 -21.49 0.17 29.38
CA ASN A 15 -21.59 0.86 28.09
C ASN A 15 -20.29 1.56 27.65
N VAL A 16 -19.27 1.63 28.53
CA VAL A 16 -17.99 2.31 28.24
C VAL A 16 -17.00 1.41 27.47
N LEU A 17 -17.35 0.14 27.24
CA LEU A 17 -16.48 -0.85 26.58
C LEU A 17 -16.33 -0.67 25.04
N PHE A 18 -17.10 0.22 24.40
CA PHE A 18 -17.04 0.44 22.94
C PHE A 18 -16.01 1.51 22.50
N ALA A 19 -15.18 2.00 23.42
CA ALA A 19 -14.17 3.03 23.11
C ALA A 19 -12.86 2.49 22.49
N GLN A 20 -12.70 1.18 22.35
CA GLN A 20 -11.60 0.59 21.59
C GLN A 20 -11.90 0.72 20.09
N GLY A 21 -11.81 1.95 19.57
CA GLY A 21 -11.82 2.18 18.14
C GLY A 21 -10.73 1.33 17.52
N ALA A 22 -11.13 0.34 16.71
CA ALA A 22 -10.20 -0.50 15.98
C ALA A 22 -9.15 0.41 15.36
N GLU A 23 -7.89 0.22 15.74
CA GLU A 23 -6.76 0.93 15.17
C GLU A 23 -6.94 0.78 13.65
N LYS A 24 -7.25 1.88 12.95
CA LYS A 24 -7.32 1.90 11.49
C LYS A 24 -5.88 1.75 11.00
N LYS A 25 -5.34 0.54 11.15
CA LYS A 25 -4.10 0.12 10.54
C LYS A 25 -4.38 0.17 9.06
N TYR A 26 -3.96 1.24 8.42
CA TYR A 26 -4.19 1.50 7.00
C TYR A 26 -3.93 0.22 6.21
N PRO A 27 -4.97 -0.50 5.75
CA PRO A 27 -4.84 -1.93 5.43
C PRO A 27 -4.17 -2.18 4.09
N SER A 28 -3.85 -1.12 3.34
CA SER A 28 -3.41 -1.17 1.95
C SER A 28 -2.50 0.01 1.63
N LEU A 29 -1.39 -0.27 0.96
CA LEU A 29 -0.54 0.76 0.32
C LEU A 29 -1.18 1.34 -0.94
N LEU A 30 -2.21 0.69 -1.48
CA LEU A 30 -2.93 1.08 -2.68
C LEU A 30 -4.19 1.85 -2.32
N TRP A 31 -4.29 3.06 -2.87
CA TRP A 31 -5.41 3.97 -2.71
C TRP A 31 -6.07 4.24 -4.05
N GLU A 32 -7.37 4.07 -4.13
CA GLU A 32 -8.16 4.45 -5.32
C GLU A 32 -8.64 5.89 -5.21
N ILE A 33 -8.52 6.64 -6.31
CA ILE A 33 -8.91 8.04 -6.45
C ILE A 33 -9.96 8.12 -7.55
N THR A 34 -11.17 8.54 -7.17
CA THR A 34 -12.32 8.70 -8.08
C THR A 34 -12.97 10.07 -7.91
N GLY A 35 -13.73 10.51 -8.90
CA GLY A 35 -14.51 11.76 -8.85
C GLY A 35 -13.82 12.94 -9.55
N ASN A 36 -14.23 14.16 -9.25
CA ASN A 36 -13.69 15.41 -9.82
C ASN A 36 -13.55 15.42 -11.36
N GLY A 37 -14.50 14.82 -12.08
CA GLY A 37 -14.48 14.76 -13.55
C GLY A 37 -13.56 13.68 -14.14
N LEU A 38 -12.97 12.80 -13.32
CA LEU A 38 -12.23 11.64 -13.82
C LEU A 38 -13.19 10.65 -14.50
N SER A 39 -12.90 10.30 -15.75
CA SER A 39 -13.64 9.29 -16.52
C SER A 39 -13.34 7.86 -16.08
N LYS A 40 -12.20 7.64 -15.41
CA LYS A 40 -11.77 6.35 -14.85
C LYS A 40 -11.00 6.57 -13.55
N PRO A 41 -10.97 5.57 -12.64
CA PRO A 41 -10.21 5.67 -11.39
C PRO A 41 -8.71 5.86 -11.66
N SER A 42 -8.08 6.64 -10.79
CA SER A 42 -6.62 6.75 -10.66
C SER A 42 -6.19 6.07 -9.37
N TYR A 43 -4.93 5.67 -9.28
CA TYR A 43 -4.42 4.95 -8.11
C TYR A 43 -3.16 5.60 -7.57
N LEU A 44 -3.07 5.74 -6.25
CA LEU A 44 -1.85 6.12 -5.55
C LEU A 44 -1.34 4.92 -4.76
N TYR A 45 -0.15 4.46 -5.11
CA TYR A 45 0.56 3.48 -4.32
C TYR A 45 1.55 4.21 -3.41
N GLY A 46 1.55 3.89 -2.13
CA GLY A 46 2.45 4.48 -1.14
C GLY A 46 3.93 4.18 -1.46
N THR A 47 4.82 4.76 -0.65
CA THR A 47 6.26 4.55 -0.81
C THR A 47 6.64 3.08 -0.57
N MET A 48 7.43 2.53 -1.48
CA MET A 48 7.88 1.14 -1.41
C MET A 48 9.36 1.05 -1.76
N HIS A 49 10.17 0.51 -0.86
CA HIS A 49 11.54 0.09 -1.16
C HIS A 49 11.50 -1.25 -1.90
N ILE A 50 11.69 -1.22 -3.22
CA ILE A 50 11.63 -2.40 -4.07
C ILE A 50 12.95 -3.17 -3.91
N SER A 51 12.90 -4.31 -3.21
CA SER A 51 13.94 -5.34 -3.32
C SER A 51 13.55 -6.38 -4.37
N ARG A 52 14.52 -7.15 -4.90
CA ARG A 52 14.24 -8.27 -5.82
C ARG A 52 13.17 -9.24 -5.27
N LYS A 53 13.09 -9.40 -3.94
CA LYS A 53 12.11 -10.28 -3.28
C LYS A 53 10.70 -9.67 -3.23
N VAL A 54 10.59 -8.35 -3.09
CA VAL A 54 9.31 -7.63 -3.00
C VAL A 54 8.64 -7.49 -4.37
N ALA A 55 9.42 -7.36 -5.45
CA ALA A 55 8.89 -7.28 -6.82
C ALA A 55 8.00 -8.47 -7.22
N PHE A 56 8.20 -9.66 -6.61
CA PHE A 56 7.40 -10.86 -6.89
C PHE A 56 6.22 -11.09 -5.93
N HIS A 57 6.02 -10.24 -4.92
CA HIS A 57 4.99 -10.44 -3.88
C HIS A 57 4.00 -9.26 -3.76
N LEU A 58 3.77 -8.51 -4.84
CA LEU A 58 2.71 -7.50 -4.87
C LEU A 58 1.33 -8.16 -4.90
N SER A 59 0.33 -7.48 -4.33
CA SER A 59 -1.04 -7.99 -4.25
C SER A 59 -1.73 -8.01 -5.62
N ASP A 60 -2.71 -8.90 -5.80
CA ASP A 60 -3.51 -8.96 -7.03
C ASP A 60 -4.19 -7.62 -7.35
N SER A 61 -4.61 -6.88 -6.32
CA SER A 61 -5.19 -5.54 -6.46
C SER A 61 -4.23 -4.54 -7.11
N PHE A 62 -2.93 -4.64 -6.85
CA PHE A 62 -1.92 -3.81 -7.51
C PHE A 62 -1.88 -4.10 -9.02
N TYR A 63 -1.89 -5.38 -9.40
CA TYR A 63 -1.86 -5.78 -10.81
C TYR A 63 -3.12 -5.40 -11.57
N VAL A 64 -4.28 -5.43 -10.91
CA VAL A 64 -5.53 -4.93 -11.49
C VAL A 64 -5.45 -3.42 -11.70
N ALA A 65 -5.00 -2.67 -10.70
CA ALA A 65 -4.87 -1.22 -10.78
C ALA A 65 -3.90 -0.77 -11.88
N ILE A 66 -2.70 -1.36 -11.95
CA ILE A 66 -1.68 -0.96 -12.93
C ILE A 66 -2.10 -1.29 -14.38
N LYS A 67 -2.94 -2.30 -14.59
CA LYS A 67 -3.50 -2.64 -15.90
C LYS A 67 -4.63 -1.70 -16.34
N GLY A 68 -5.27 -0.98 -15.40
CA GLY A 68 -6.39 -0.09 -15.69
C GLY A 68 -6.02 1.37 -16.01
N VAL A 69 -4.78 1.77 -15.72
CA VAL A 69 -4.29 3.14 -15.92
C VAL A 69 -3.60 3.29 -17.27
N ASP A 70 -3.67 4.49 -17.88
CA ASP A 70 -2.99 4.75 -19.16
C ASP A 70 -1.51 5.11 -18.97
N VAL A 71 -1.19 5.69 -17.81
CA VAL A 71 0.13 6.26 -17.50
C VAL A 71 0.48 5.88 -16.07
N VAL A 72 1.77 5.57 -15.86
CA VAL A 72 2.35 5.28 -14.56
C VAL A 72 3.47 6.29 -14.30
N ALA A 73 3.44 6.94 -13.14
CA ALA A 73 4.50 7.81 -12.65
C ALA A 73 5.16 7.16 -11.44
N LEU A 74 6.50 7.17 -11.40
CA LEU A 74 7.30 6.53 -10.35
C LEU A 74 8.40 7.48 -9.89
N GLU A 75 8.75 7.39 -8.61
CA GLU A 75 9.96 8.01 -8.08
C GLU A 75 11.13 7.04 -8.26
N LEU A 76 12.22 7.50 -8.87
CA LEU A 76 13.43 6.71 -9.09
C LEU A 76 14.60 7.38 -8.36
N ASN A 77 15.29 6.64 -7.51
CA ASN A 77 16.55 7.10 -6.92
C ASN A 77 17.70 6.86 -7.91
N MET A 78 18.12 7.91 -8.63
CA MET A 78 19.17 7.80 -9.65
C MET A 78 20.55 7.40 -9.10
N GLU A 79 20.83 7.58 -7.80
CA GLU A 79 22.10 7.18 -7.19
C GLU A 79 22.28 5.65 -7.21
N GLU A 80 21.20 4.89 -6.93
CA GLU A 80 21.22 3.43 -7.01
C GLU A 80 21.33 2.91 -8.45
N TRP A 81 20.81 3.67 -9.42
CA TRP A 81 20.78 3.28 -10.83
C TRP A 81 22.03 3.67 -11.61
N HIS A 82 22.85 4.59 -11.10
CA HIS A 82 24.06 5.06 -11.77
C HIS A 82 25.01 3.93 -12.21
N PRO A 83 25.29 2.89 -11.41
CA PRO A 83 26.13 1.77 -11.84
C PRO A 83 25.52 0.94 -12.99
N VAL A 84 24.19 0.85 -13.05
CA VAL A 84 23.46 0.08 -14.07
C VAL A 84 23.57 0.73 -15.45
N PHE A 85 23.47 2.06 -15.50
CA PHE A 85 23.54 2.81 -16.77
C PHE A 85 24.97 3.07 -17.24
N THR A 86 25.94 3.14 -16.32
CA THR A 86 27.35 3.39 -16.68
C THR A 86 28.10 2.11 -17.03
N ASN A 87 27.60 0.94 -16.62
CA ASN A 87 28.27 -0.33 -16.86
C ASN A 87 27.43 -1.21 -17.80
N ALA A 88 27.73 -1.17 -19.10
CA ALA A 88 27.04 -1.94 -20.15
C ALA A 88 27.07 -3.46 -19.90
N ALA A 89 27.98 -3.96 -19.06
CA ALA A 89 28.09 -5.36 -18.66
C ALA A 89 27.08 -5.78 -17.56
N SER A 90 26.30 -4.86 -17.00
CA SER A 90 25.42 -5.11 -15.86
C SER A 90 23.95 -5.37 -16.21
N PHE A 91 23.58 -5.36 -17.49
CA PHE A 91 22.23 -5.74 -17.96
C PHE A 91 22.10 -7.28 -18.04
N PRO A 92 21.32 -7.94 -17.17
CA PRO A 92 21.14 -9.40 -17.23
C PRO A 92 20.15 -9.87 -18.31
N ILE A 93 19.66 -8.95 -19.17
CA ILE A 93 18.54 -9.21 -20.10
C ILE A 93 19.01 -9.42 -21.55
N PHE A 94 20.25 -9.06 -21.87
CA PHE A 94 20.85 -9.42 -23.15
C PHE A 94 21.83 -10.56 -22.90
N PRO A 95 21.53 -11.80 -23.34
CA PRO A 95 22.53 -12.85 -23.29
C PRO A 95 23.72 -12.35 -24.10
N THR A 96 24.86 -12.22 -23.43
CA THR A 96 26.13 -11.98 -24.09
C THR A 96 26.26 -13.03 -25.18
N ARG A 97 26.34 -12.54 -26.41
CA ARG A 97 26.43 -13.32 -27.65
C ARG A 97 27.39 -14.50 -27.43
N MET A 98 26.88 -15.72 -27.62
CA MET A 98 27.70 -16.91 -27.79
C MET A 98 28.78 -16.63 -28.85
N SER A 99 30.03 -16.76 -28.44
CA SER A 99 31.18 -17.06 -29.29
C SER A 99 31.94 -18.19 -28.64
#